data_AF-A0A084WIS1-F1
#
_entry.id   AF-A0A084WIS1-F1
#
_cell.length_a   1.000
_cell.length_b   1.000
_cell.length_c   1.000
_cell.angle_alpha   90.00
_cell.angle_beta   90.00
_cell.angle_gamma   90.00
#
_symmetry.space_group_name_H-M   'P 1'
#
loop_
_entity.id
_entity.type
_entity.pdbx_description
1 polymer ?
#
loop_
_entity_poly.entity_id
_entity_poly.type
_entity_poly.pdbx_seq_one_letter_code
_entity_poly.pdbx_strand_id
1 'polypeptide(L)'
;MPVDINRLTDGWLELESDPGLFTLLLEDFGVKGVQVEEIYDLQKNLEGQVYGFIFLFRWIEERRARRKIVETTDIYVKDEDAVNNIFFAQQVVPNSCATHALLSVLLNCFDIDLGTTLSRLKMHTKGMSPENKGWAIGNTPELACAHNSHAMPQARRRMDRNSGVSTGRFTGEAFHFVSFVPIDGHLFELDGLKPFPMDHGPWGEKEAWTDKFRRVMSDRLGITTGEQDIRFNLMAVVPDRRIAITHKLKMLRTNQTIVSAALEKLLKSEKRESASTSRAQAAAGKETGIVVKKEPESSPVKLSSEYSELLAIKEEKQQEFQPSSPSVSVAKDLESFVSMNNSSDSVEIIGESQIKQEQDPPPSPPSSFMGAGTFSPKDLLSLLKNLESEIKITEQHLCDENEKRERFKLDDCRRTHNYDEFICTFLSMLAHQGVLAELVSQDLIANRKPSLGGVQNSASRAISRSYKKNAATNGSSPKTPGAKRRRGRAKCRKRK
;
A
#
# COMPACT_ATOMS: atom_id res chain seq x y z
N MET A 1 20.30 5.64 25.67
CA MET A 1 21.08 4.38 25.58
C MET A 1 21.87 4.44 24.29
N PRO A 2 23.21 4.31 24.29
CA PRO A 2 23.97 4.25 23.05
C PRO A 2 23.48 3.05 22.23
N VAL A 3 23.14 3.27 20.97
CA VAL A 3 22.75 2.20 20.06
C VAL A 3 24.02 1.41 19.76
N ASP A 4 24.06 0.17 20.21
CA ASP A 4 25.21 -0.72 20.02
C ASP A 4 25.30 -1.06 18.52
N ILE A 5 26.25 -0.42 17.82
CA ILE A 5 26.40 -0.47 16.34
C ILE A 5 26.52 -1.92 15.84
N ASN A 6 27.08 -2.81 16.65
CA ASN A 6 27.24 -4.23 16.33
C ASN A 6 25.92 -5.05 16.35
N ARG A 7 24.78 -4.46 16.72
CA ARG A 7 23.46 -5.12 16.76
C ARG A 7 22.50 -4.72 15.63
N LEU A 8 22.88 -3.79 14.77
CA LEU A 8 21.98 -3.27 13.72
C LEU A 8 21.74 -4.28 12.58
N THR A 9 22.77 -5.02 12.17
CA THR A 9 22.69 -5.97 11.05
C THR A 9 22.10 -7.31 11.44
N ASP A 10 22.26 -7.73 12.69
CA ASP A 10 21.70 -8.99 13.19
C ASP A 10 20.31 -8.81 13.79
N GLY A 11 19.73 -7.60 13.74
CA GLY A 11 18.59 -7.14 14.54
C GLY A 11 17.20 -7.16 13.88
N TRP A 12 17.08 -7.56 12.62
CA TRP A 12 15.84 -7.37 11.83
C TRP A 12 14.85 -8.51 12.04
N LEU A 13 13.59 -8.14 12.23
CA LEU A 13 12.49 -9.05 12.53
C LEU A 13 11.65 -9.36 11.30
N GLU A 14 11.07 -10.55 11.24
CA GLU A 14 10.17 -10.92 10.14
C GLU A 14 8.88 -10.07 10.19
N LEU A 15 8.48 -9.52 9.03
CA LEU A 15 7.25 -8.75 8.85
C LEU A 15 6.20 -9.53 8.05
N GLU A 16 4.93 -9.23 8.32
CA GLU A 16 3.80 -9.77 7.56
C GLU A 16 3.61 -9.03 6.22
N SER A 17 3.00 -9.70 5.26
CA SER A 17 2.63 -9.12 3.97
C SER A 17 1.27 -8.45 4.05
N ASP A 18 1.24 -7.18 4.45
CA ASP A 18 0.02 -6.40 4.63
C ASP A 18 0.20 -4.99 4.02
N PRO A 19 -0.70 -4.52 3.13
CA PRO A 19 -0.59 -3.19 2.54
C PRO A 19 -0.67 -2.07 3.58
N GLY A 20 -1.42 -2.28 4.68
CA GLY A 20 -1.51 -1.33 5.79
C GLY A 20 -0.17 -1.16 6.50
N LEU A 21 0.48 -2.27 6.86
CA LEU A 21 1.83 -2.32 7.40
C LEU A 21 2.81 -1.57 6.50
N PHE A 22 2.84 -1.91 5.20
CA PHE A 22 3.79 -1.31 4.27
C PHE A 22 3.54 0.19 4.10
N THR A 23 2.27 0.62 4.11
CA THR A 23 1.92 2.04 4.05
C THR A 23 2.41 2.79 5.30
N LEU A 24 2.21 2.26 6.49
CA LEU A 24 2.68 2.88 7.73
C LEU A 24 4.23 2.88 7.82
N LEU A 25 4.87 1.79 7.38
CA LEU A 25 6.33 1.70 7.32
C LEU A 25 6.94 2.77 6.40
N LEU A 26 6.29 3.10 5.29
CA LEU A 26 6.70 4.21 4.41
C LEU A 26 6.61 5.57 5.10
N GLU A 27 5.55 5.81 5.88
CA GLU A 27 5.40 7.02 6.67
C GLU A 27 6.51 7.12 7.73
N ASP A 28 6.84 6.02 8.40
CA ASP A 28 7.92 5.95 9.40
C ASP A 28 9.32 6.12 8.77
N PHE A 29 9.51 5.78 7.49
CA PHE A 29 10.73 6.14 6.74
C PHE A 29 10.82 7.64 6.41
N GLY A 30 9.72 8.38 6.58
CA GLY A 30 9.60 9.80 6.28
C GLY A 30 9.17 10.10 4.84
N VAL A 31 8.73 9.09 4.08
CA VAL A 31 8.24 9.25 2.70
C VAL A 31 6.84 9.85 2.72
N LYS A 32 6.58 10.81 1.83
CA LYS A 32 5.27 11.49 1.76
C LYS A 32 4.56 11.22 0.45
N GLY A 33 3.23 11.20 0.53
CA GLY A 33 2.36 11.11 -0.65
C GLY A 33 2.41 9.76 -1.36
N VAL A 34 2.84 8.70 -0.67
CA VAL A 34 2.88 7.33 -1.18
C VAL A 34 2.08 6.41 -0.27
N GLN A 35 1.39 5.44 -0.85
CA GLN A 35 0.74 4.35 -0.13
C GLN A 35 0.92 3.03 -0.86
N VAL A 36 0.59 1.93 -0.19
CA VAL A 36 0.62 0.58 -0.77
C VAL A 36 -0.78 0.01 -0.85
N GLU A 37 -1.14 -0.52 -2.01
CA GLU A 37 -2.43 -1.15 -2.28
C GLU A 37 -2.24 -2.61 -2.67
N GLU A 38 -3.06 -3.50 -2.14
CA GLU A 38 -3.06 -4.91 -2.53
C GLU A 38 -3.81 -5.12 -3.85
N ILE A 39 -3.29 -6.00 -4.70
CA ILE A 39 -3.86 -6.37 -5.99
C ILE A 39 -4.45 -7.76 -5.89
N TYR A 40 -5.79 -7.83 -5.79
CA TYR A 40 -6.51 -9.10 -5.77
C TYR A 40 -6.74 -9.69 -7.17
N ASP A 41 -6.87 -8.84 -8.18
CA ASP A 41 -7.15 -9.23 -9.56
C ASP A 41 -6.14 -8.56 -10.50
N LEU A 42 -5.28 -9.38 -11.12
CA LEU A 42 -4.28 -8.93 -12.07
C LEU A 42 -4.90 -8.38 -13.37
N GLN A 43 -6.12 -8.78 -13.72
CA GLN A 43 -6.82 -8.32 -14.92
C GLN A 43 -7.47 -6.95 -14.73
N LYS A 44 -7.77 -6.56 -13.49
CA LYS A 44 -8.33 -5.24 -13.19
C LYS A 44 -7.35 -4.15 -13.62
N ASN A 45 -7.86 -3.15 -14.34
CA ASN A 45 -7.06 -1.99 -14.69
C ASN A 45 -6.72 -1.19 -13.44
N LEU A 46 -5.44 -0.89 -13.27
CA LEU A 46 -4.95 -0.04 -12.19
C LEU A 46 -5.17 1.42 -12.60
N GLU A 47 -5.99 2.13 -11.84
CA GLU A 47 -6.27 3.53 -12.12
C GLU A 47 -5.15 4.42 -11.58
N GLY A 48 -4.64 5.31 -12.44
CA GLY A 48 -3.65 6.31 -12.09
C GLY A 48 -2.19 5.85 -12.18
N GLN A 49 -1.30 6.65 -11.60
CA GLN A 49 0.13 6.38 -11.57
C GLN A 49 0.45 5.24 -10.60
N VAL A 50 1.33 4.34 -11.03
CA VAL A 50 1.91 3.27 -10.21
C VAL A 50 3.42 3.46 -10.24
N TYR A 51 4.06 3.41 -9.08
CA TYR A 51 5.52 3.57 -8.96
C TYR A 51 6.26 2.25 -9.14
N GLY A 52 5.65 1.15 -8.69
CA GLY A 52 6.21 -0.20 -8.82
C GLY A 52 5.30 -1.23 -8.19
N PHE A 53 5.66 -2.49 -8.36
CA PHE A 53 4.98 -3.63 -7.73
C PHE A 53 5.91 -4.37 -6.79
N ILE A 54 5.34 -4.91 -5.73
CA ILE A 54 6.01 -5.81 -4.80
C ILE A 54 5.28 -7.14 -4.85
N PHE A 55 6.00 -8.18 -5.24
CA PHE A 55 5.49 -9.53 -5.35
C PHE A 55 6.10 -10.42 -4.28
N LEU A 56 5.25 -11.05 -3.48
CA LEU A 56 5.61 -12.06 -2.50
C LEU A 56 5.27 -13.44 -3.02
N PHE A 57 6.20 -14.37 -2.90
CA PHE A 57 5.95 -15.78 -3.18
C PHE A 57 6.66 -16.66 -2.16
N ARG A 58 6.18 -17.90 -2.03
CA ARG A 58 6.88 -18.90 -1.23
C ARG A 58 8.23 -19.22 -1.87
N TRP A 59 9.31 -18.93 -1.14
CA TRP A 59 10.66 -19.20 -1.59
C TRP A 59 10.92 -20.71 -1.64
N ILE A 60 11.39 -21.19 -2.79
CA ILE A 60 11.76 -22.58 -3.00
C ILE A 60 13.26 -22.59 -3.30
N GLU A 61 14.03 -23.26 -2.45
CA GLU A 61 15.47 -23.41 -2.63
C GLU A 61 15.81 -23.96 -4.02
N GLU A 62 16.70 -23.27 -4.73
CA GLU A 62 17.03 -23.46 -6.14
C GLU A 62 17.39 -24.92 -6.51
N ARG A 63 17.98 -25.68 -5.58
CA ARG A 63 18.30 -27.11 -5.77
C ARG A 63 17.07 -27.99 -6.00
N ARG A 64 15.87 -27.56 -5.59
CA ARG A 64 14.58 -28.21 -5.86
C ARG A 64 13.92 -27.70 -7.15
N ALA A 65 14.35 -26.57 -7.70
CA ALA A 65 13.80 -25.89 -8.88
C ALA A 65 14.49 -26.27 -10.21
N ARG A 66 15.25 -27.38 -10.23
CA ARG A 66 16.17 -27.84 -11.30
C ARG A 66 15.61 -28.00 -12.73
N ARG A 67 14.37 -27.59 -13.02
CA ARG A 67 13.76 -27.66 -14.37
C ARG A 67 13.77 -26.34 -15.18
N LYS A 68 14.26 -25.21 -14.65
CA LYS A 68 14.12 -23.89 -15.33
C LYS A 68 15.34 -22.94 -15.34
N ILE A 69 16.49 -23.34 -14.79
CA ILE A 69 17.64 -22.44 -14.57
C ILE A 69 18.32 -21.97 -15.88
N VAL A 70 18.09 -22.65 -17.01
CA VAL A 70 18.82 -22.37 -18.26
C VAL A 70 18.29 -21.16 -19.05
N GLU A 71 17.01 -20.78 -18.90
CA GLU A 71 16.43 -19.66 -19.69
C GLU A 71 16.55 -18.29 -19.01
N THR A 72 16.77 -18.24 -17.68
CA THR A 72 16.73 -16.97 -16.92
C THR A 72 18.06 -16.20 -16.95
N THR A 73 19.15 -16.80 -17.45
CA THR A 73 20.47 -16.16 -17.45
C THR A 73 20.65 -15.09 -18.51
N ASP A 74 19.79 -15.07 -19.52
CA ASP A 74 19.91 -14.19 -20.68
C ASP A 74 19.29 -12.81 -20.45
N ILE A 75 18.36 -12.69 -19.49
CA ILE A 75 17.74 -11.43 -19.07
C ILE A 75 18.49 -10.71 -17.94
N TYR A 76 19.58 -11.28 -17.44
CA TYR A 76 20.38 -10.63 -16.40
C TYR A 76 21.21 -9.49 -16.97
N VAL A 77 21.12 -8.33 -16.33
CA VAL A 77 22.03 -7.22 -16.59
C VAL A 77 23.32 -7.45 -15.80
N LYS A 78 24.38 -7.81 -16.51
CA LYS A 78 25.70 -8.15 -15.93
C LYS A 78 26.72 -7.02 -16.05
N ASP A 79 26.39 -5.98 -16.83
CA ASP A 79 27.23 -4.80 -16.97
C ASP A 79 27.29 -4.02 -15.66
N GLU A 80 28.48 -3.89 -15.08
CA GLU A 80 28.65 -3.32 -13.74
C GLU A 80 28.24 -1.85 -13.69
N ASP A 81 28.54 -1.07 -14.73
CA ASP A 81 28.18 0.34 -14.80
C ASP A 81 26.66 0.51 -14.86
N ALA A 82 25.97 -0.26 -15.71
CA ALA A 82 24.52 -0.26 -15.76
C ALA A 82 23.88 -0.65 -14.42
N VAL A 83 24.39 -1.70 -13.75
CA VAL A 83 23.89 -2.16 -12.45
C VAL A 83 24.13 -1.12 -11.36
N ASN A 84 25.29 -0.46 -11.36
CA ASN A 84 25.65 0.52 -10.34
C ASN A 84 24.91 1.85 -10.52
N ASN A 85 24.49 2.17 -11.75
CA ASN A 85 23.69 3.35 -12.09
C ASN A 85 22.25 3.27 -11.57
N ILE A 86 21.66 2.07 -11.50
CA ILE A 86 20.34 1.87 -10.88
C ILE A 86 20.45 1.58 -9.38
N PHE A 87 19.38 1.76 -8.62
CA PHE A 87 19.33 1.31 -7.23
C PHE A 87 18.95 -0.17 -7.18
N PHE A 88 19.94 -1.05 -7.32
CA PHE A 88 19.81 -2.49 -7.06
C PHE A 88 20.66 -2.86 -5.83
N ALA A 89 20.04 -3.39 -4.80
CA ALA A 89 20.70 -3.77 -3.54
C ALA A 89 20.52 -5.26 -3.27
N GLN A 90 21.62 -5.97 -2.98
CA GLN A 90 21.56 -7.34 -2.53
C GLN A 90 21.16 -7.38 -1.06
N GLN A 91 20.30 -8.33 -0.69
CA GLN A 91 19.84 -8.50 0.67
C GLN A 91 20.93 -9.20 1.48
N VAL A 92 21.73 -8.42 2.19
CA VAL A 92 22.77 -8.94 3.08
C VAL A 92 22.23 -9.22 4.48
N VAL A 93 21.24 -8.44 4.92
CA VAL A 93 20.62 -8.56 6.25
C VAL A 93 19.42 -9.52 6.21
N PRO A 94 19.39 -10.56 7.06
CA PRO A 94 18.24 -11.49 7.11
C PRO A 94 16.96 -10.76 7.56
N ASN A 95 15.80 -11.27 7.16
CA ASN A 95 14.46 -10.72 7.45
C ASN A 95 14.18 -9.28 6.96
N SER A 96 15.15 -8.59 6.33
CA SER A 96 14.97 -7.23 5.82
C SER A 96 14.31 -7.13 4.44
N CYS A 97 13.74 -8.24 3.93
CA CYS A 97 13.22 -8.37 2.56
C CYS A 97 12.09 -7.37 2.25
N ALA A 98 11.16 -7.15 3.17
CA ALA A 98 10.06 -6.19 3.00
C ALA A 98 10.59 -4.76 2.74
N THR A 99 11.55 -4.31 3.56
CA THR A 99 12.19 -3.00 3.40
C THR A 99 13.03 -2.93 2.13
N HIS A 100 13.80 -3.98 1.82
CA HIS A 100 14.56 -4.02 0.57
C HIS A 100 13.65 -3.88 -0.65
N ALA A 101 12.49 -4.55 -0.66
CA ALA A 101 11.55 -4.45 -1.75
C ALA A 101 10.97 -3.04 -1.90
N LEU A 102 10.54 -2.42 -0.81
CA LEU A 102 10.06 -1.02 -0.81
C LEU A 102 11.13 -0.05 -1.31
N LEU A 103 12.36 -0.14 -0.78
CA LEU A 103 13.46 0.74 -1.20
C LEU A 103 13.84 0.54 -2.66
N SER A 104 13.82 -0.70 -3.15
CA SER A 104 14.10 -1.01 -4.55
C SER A 104 13.09 -0.35 -5.51
N VAL A 105 11.84 -0.15 -5.08
CA VAL A 105 10.88 0.65 -5.85
C VAL A 105 11.18 2.14 -5.68
N LEU A 106 11.11 2.66 -4.45
CA LEU A 106 11.18 4.10 -4.18
C LEU A 106 12.44 4.78 -4.71
N LEU A 107 13.59 4.13 -4.53
CA LEU A 107 14.88 4.75 -4.85
C LEU A 107 15.18 4.73 -6.34
N ASN A 108 14.42 3.98 -7.13
CA ASN A 108 14.43 4.03 -8.60
C ASN A 108 13.36 4.96 -9.18
N CYS A 109 12.50 5.56 -8.35
CA CYS A 109 11.54 6.58 -8.79
C CYS A 109 12.15 8.00 -8.70
N PHE A 110 11.67 8.91 -9.55
CA PHE A 110 12.14 10.31 -9.62
C PHE A 110 11.13 11.34 -9.07
N ASP A 111 9.84 10.99 -9.02
CA ASP A 111 8.74 11.91 -8.69
C ASP A 111 8.10 11.55 -7.34
N ILE A 112 8.93 11.41 -6.29
CA ILE A 112 8.50 11.07 -4.94
C ILE A 112 9.29 11.90 -3.93
N ASP A 113 8.61 12.48 -2.94
CA ASP A 113 9.27 13.03 -1.75
C ASP A 113 9.73 11.89 -0.84
N LEU A 114 10.99 11.49 -1.02
CA LEU A 114 11.65 10.41 -0.28
C LEU A 114 11.87 10.74 1.20
N GLY A 115 11.71 12.00 1.62
CA GLY A 115 12.12 12.43 2.96
C GLY A 115 13.64 12.42 3.17
N THR A 116 14.08 12.80 4.36
CA THR A 116 15.49 13.04 4.66
C THR A 116 16.33 11.76 4.69
N THR A 117 15.84 10.71 5.34
CA THR A 117 16.54 9.44 5.53
C THR A 117 16.82 8.76 4.20
N LEU A 118 15.79 8.57 3.36
CA LEU A 118 15.93 7.87 2.08
C LEU A 118 16.67 8.72 1.04
N SER A 119 16.49 10.04 1.03
CA SER A 119 17.27 10.93 0.16
C SER A 119 18.77 10.84 0.49
N ARG A 120 19.12 10.85 1.79
CA ARG A 120 20.51 10.67 2.25
C ARG A 120 21.05 9.30 1.83
N LEU A 121 20.27 8.23 2.01
CA LEU A 121 20.67 6.88 1.61
C LEU A 121 20.89 6.77 0.10
N LYS A 122 19.99 7.32 -0.73
CA LYS A 122 20.09 7.32 -2.20
C LYS A 122 21.33 8.06 -2.68
N MET A 123 21.64 9.21 -2.09
CA MET A 123 22.84 9.96 -2.44
C MET A 123 24.11 9.23 -2.00
N HIS A 124 24.11 8.69 -0.78
CA HIS A 124 25.27 7.97 -0.22
C HIS A 124 25.64 6.73 -1.02
N THR A 125 24.66 6.01 -1.55
CA THR A 125 24.89 4.73 -2.25
C THR A 125 25.00 4.83 -3.77
N LYS A 126 25.02 6.06 -4.31
CA LYS A 126 25.19 6.28 -5.75
C LYS A 126 26.54 5.72 -6.22
N GLY A 127 26.51 4.86 -7.24
CA GLY A 127 27.71 4.21 -7.79
C GLY A 127 28.28 3.08 -6.94
N MET A 128 27.67 2.72 -5.80
CA MET A 128 28.09 1.56 -5.03
C MET A 128 27.65 0.25 -5.68
N SER A 129 28.41 -0.82 -5.42
CA SER A 129 28.02 -2.19 -5.78
C SER A 129 26.74 -2.62 -5.07
N PRO A 130 25.99 -3.61 -5.61
CA PRO A 130 24.76 -4.10 -5.00
C PRO A 130 24.92 -4.61 -3.56
N GLU A 131 26.05 -5.26 -3.26
CA GLU A 131 26.39 -5.72 -1.91
C GLU A 131 26.58 -4.54 -0.94
N ASN A 132 27.32 -3.51 -1.36
CA ASN A 132 27.55 -2.31 -0.54
C ASN A 132 26.26 -1.51 -0.32
N LYS A 133 25.37 -1.46 -1.32
CA LYS A 133 24.01 -0.92 -1.18
C LYS A 133 23.23 -1.68 -0.11
N GLY A 134 23.32 -3.01 -0.09
CA GLY A 134 22.71 -3.87 0.93
C GLY A 134 23.22 -3.60 2.34
N TRP A 135 24.54 -3.50 2.51
CA TRP A 135 25.14 -3.14 3.80
C TRP A 135 24.75 -1.73 4.26
N ALA A 136 24.66 -0.77 3.34
CA ALA A 136 24.21 0.59 3.66
C ALA A 136 22.77 0.60 4.20
N ILE A 137 21.87 -0.20 3.61
CA ILE A 137 20.50 -0.39 4.13
C ILE A 137 20.55 -0.97 5.54
N GLY A 138 21.29 -2.06 5.74
CA GLY A 138 21.41 -2.75 7.02
C GLY A 138 21.99 -1.89 8.15
N ASN A 139 22.87 -0.95 7.80
CA ASN A 139 23.53 -0.04 8.73
C ASN A 139 22.81 1.31 8.90
N THR A 140 21.61 1.48 8.36
CA THR A 140 20.80 2.68 8.58
C THR A 140 19.84 2.44 9.75
N PRO A 141 20.14 2.96 10.96
CA PRO A 141 19.39 2.62 12.18
C PRO A 141 17.94 3.08 12.13
N GLU A 142 17.64 4.19 11.45
CA GLU A 142 16.27 4.69 11.27
C GLU A 142 15.39 3.65 10.56
N LEU A 143 15.94 2.99 9.52
CA LEU A 143 15.23 1.95 8.77
C LEU A 143 15.02 0.69 9.62
N ALA A 144 16.05 0.25 10.33
CA ALA A 144 15.95 -0.92 11.20
C ALA A 144 14.95 -0.70 12.34
N CYS A 145 14.92 0.51 12.91
CA CYS A 145 13.99 0.88 13.98
C CYS A 145 12.54 0.87 13.49
N ALA A 146 12.25 1.56 12.37
CA ALA A 146 10.92 1.60 11.76
C ALA A 146 10.49 0.20 11.28
N HIS A 147 11.38 -0.58 10.67
CA HIS A 147 11.05 -1.96 10.30
C HIS A 147 10.63 -2.79 11.52
N ASN A 148 11.42 -2.74 12.58
CA ASN A 148 11.17 -3.56 13.77
C ASN A 148 9.98 -3.10 14.61
N SER A 149 9.56 -1.82 14.53
CA SER A 149 8.37 -1.34 15.27
C SER A 149 7.10 -2.04 14.81
N HIS A 150 7.00 -2.39 13.52
CA HIS A 150 5.86 -3.08 12.92
C HIS A 150 5.88 -4.61 13.07
N ALA A 151 6.93 -5.17 13.68
CA ALA A 151 7.04 -6.61 13.85
C ALA A 151 6.20 -7.13 15.02
N MET A 152 5.56 -8.28 14.81
CA MET A 152 4.82 -8.98 15.86
C MET A 152 5.73 -9.40 17.04
N PRO A 153 5.23 -9.42 18.29
CA PRO A 153 5.99 -9.91 19.45
C PRO A 153 6.51 -11.34 19.29
N GLN A 154 5.81 -12.20 18.54
CA GLN A 154 6.25 -13.57 18.24
C GLN A 154 7.55 -13.58 17.42
N ALA A 155 7.75 -12.62 16.50
CA ALA A 155 8.98 -12.52 15.71
C ALA A 155 10.20 -12.26 16.62
N ARG A 156 10.03 -11.37 17.61
CA ARG A 156 11.05 -11.08 18.63
C ARG A 156 11.43 -12.34 19.42
N ARG A 157 10.42 -13.10 19.88
CA ARG A 157 10.64 -14.36 20.63
C ARG A 157 11.31 -15.46 19.80
N ARG A 158 11.00 -15.55 18.50
CA ARG A 158 11.63 -16.54 17.59
C ARG A 158 13.11 -16.25 17.40
N MET A 159 13.46 -14.99 17.24
CA MET A 159 14.83 -14.53 17.06
C MET A 159 15.72 -14.94 18.23
N ASP A 160 15.27 -14.71 19.47
CA ASP A 160 16.01 -15.10 20.68
C ASP A 160 16.24 -16.62 20.75
N ARG A 161 15.29 -17.42 20.26
CA ARG A 161 15.33 -18.90 20.29
C ARG A 161 16.29 -19.51 19.27
N ASN A 162 16.53 -18.84 18.15
CA ASN A 162 17.41 -19.31 17.07
C ASN A 162 18.91 -19.13 17.38
N SER A 163 19.25 -18.48 18.50
CA SER A 163 20.61 -18.36 19.05
C SER A 163 21.19 -19.69 19.58
N GLY A 164 20.34 -20.72 19.76
CA GLY A 164 20.75 -22.07 20.16
C GLY A 164 20.71 -23.04 18.97
N VAL A 165 21.80 -23.77 18.75
CA VAL A 165 21.99 -24.74 17.65
C VAL A 165 20.77 -25.66 17.49
N SER A 166 19.97 -25.44 16.44
CA SER A 166 18.85 -26.30 16.08
C SER A 166 19.34 -27.47 15.21
N THR A 167 19.34 -28.67 15.78
CA THR A 167 19.62 -29.95 15.08
C THR A 167 18.36 -30.60 14.47
N GLY A 168 17.26 -29.85 14.35
CA GLY A 168 16.05 -30.30 13.67
C GLY A 168 15.91 -29.65 12.29
N ARG A 169 15.63 -30.44 11.23
CA ARG A 169 15.25 -29.93 9.91
C ARG A 169 14.01 -29.05 10.06
N PHE A 170 14.22 -27.74 10.17
CA PHE A 170 13.15 -26.76 10.13
C PHE A 170 12.66 -26.67 8.68
N THR A 171 11.49 -27.23 8.40
CA THR A 171 10.78 -27.08 7.13
C THR A 171 9.86 -25.86 7.17
N GLY A 172 10.35 -24.74 7.71
CA GLY A 172 9.59 -23.49 7.64
C GLY A 172 9.43 -23.07 6.19
N GLU A 173 8.21 -22.76 5.78
CA GLU A 173 7.98 -22.13 4.49
C GLU A 173 8.53 -20.70 4.57
N ALA A 174 9.64 -20.45 3.89
CA ALA A 174 10.18 -19.10 3.76
C ALA A 174 9.43 -18.39 2.63
N PHE A 175 9.10 -17.12 2.83
CA PHE A 175 8.53 -16.25 1.80
C PHE A 175 9.54 -15.19 1.39
N HIS A 176 9.48 -14.74 0.15
CA HIS A 176 10.43 -13.79 -0.41
C HIS A 176 9.75 -12.70 -1.23
N PHE A 177 10.22 -11.46 -1.03
CA PHE A 177 9.72 -10.28 -1.74
C PHE A 177 10.64 -9.92 -2.91
N VAL A 178 10.03 -9.57 -4.04
CA VAL A 178 10.71 -9.08 -5.24
C VAL A 178 9.99 -7.85 -5.75
N SER A 179 10.75 -6.89 -6.26
CA SER A 179 10.20 -5.62 -6.77
C SER A 179 10.22 -5.56 -8.28
N PHE A 180 9.20 -4.97 -8.87
CA PHE A 180 9.14 -4.63 -10.29
C PHE A 180 9.00 -3.13 -10.45
N VAL A 181 9.87 -2.54 -11.27
CA VAL A 181 9.94 -1.07 -11.41
C VAL A 181 10.25 -0.69 -12.86
N PRO A 182 9.60 0.36 -13.41
CA PRO A 182 9.98 0.93 -14.69
C PRO A 182 11.24 1.79 -14.54
N ILE A 183 12.27 1.51 -15.33
CA ILE A 183 13.52 2.30 -15.40
C ILE A 183 13.85 2.53 -16.87
N ASP A 184 14.00 3.79 -17.28
CA ASP A 184 14.40 4.19 -18.65
C ASP A 184 13.63 3.49 -19.79
N GLY A 185 12.31 3.31 -19.62
CA GLY A 185 11.45 2.68 -20.63
C GLY A 185 11.45 1.15 -20.60
N HIS A 186 12.17 0.53 -19.66
CA HIS A 186 12.31 -0.91 -19.49
C HIS A 186 11.72 -1.40 -18.17
N LEU A 187 11.19 -2.62 -18.15
CA LEU A 187 10.65 -3.24 -16.93
C LEU A 187 11.75 -4.06 -16.24
N PHE A 188 12.16 -3.63 -15.05
CA PHE A 188 13.13 -4.35 -14.24
C PHE A 188 12.47 -5.17 -13.13
N GLU A 189 13.00 -6.36 -12.89
CA GLU A 189 12.75 -7.17 -11.70
C GLU A 189 13.99 -7.16 -10.81
N LEU A 190 13.82 -6.66 -9.58
CA LEU A 190 14.86 -6.46 -8.57
C LEU A 190 14.63 -7.43 -7.42
N ASP A 191 15.44 -8.49 -7.39
CA ASP A 191 15.43 -9.53 -6.38
C ASP A 191 16.73 -9.46 -5.57
N GLY A 192 16.64 -9.09 -4.29
CA GLY A 192 17.81 -8.93 -3.42
C GLY A 192 18.59 -10.23 -3.15
N LEU A 193 18.01 -11.40 -3.42
CA LEU A 193 18.70 -12.69 -3.28
C LEU A 193 19.37 -13.14 -4.59
N LYS A 194 19.14 -12.43 -5.71
CA LYS A 194 19.77 -12.72 -6.99
C LYS A 194 21.07 -11.92 -7.15
N PRO A 195 22.04 -12.44 -7.92
CA PRO A 195 23.30 -11.74 -8.15
C PRO A 195 23.14 -10.48 -9.01
N PHE A 196 22.18 -10.47 -9.94
CA PHE A 196 21.99 -9.43 -10.93
C PHE A 196 20.51 -9.03 -11.04
N PRO A 197 20.20 -7.77 -11.40
CA PRO A 197 18.85 -7.37 -11.76
C PRO A 197 18.46 -8.00 -13.10
N MET A 198 17.15 -8.21 -13.31
CA MET A 198 16.62 -8.79 -14.55
C MET A 198 15.87 -7.73 -15.34
N ASP A 199 16.24 -7.55 -16.61
CA ASP A 199 15.56 -6.66 -17.55
C ASP A 199 14.59 -7.49 -18.40
N HIS A 200 13.29 -7.25 -18.24
CA HIS A 200 12.22 -7.88 -19.04
C HIS A 200 12.00 -7.17 -20.39
N GLY A 201 12.81 -6.17 -20.68
CA GLY A 201 12.82 -5.38 -21.90
C GLY A 201 11.79 -4.25 -21.89
N PRO A 202 11.74 -3.47 -22.99
CA PRO A 202 10.85 -2.34 -23.12
C PRO A 202 9.38 -2.77 -23.26
N TRP A 203 8.47 -1.83 -22.98
CA TRP A 203 7.05 -1.90 -23.34
C TRP A 203 6.78 -1.12 -24.63
N GLY A 204 5.63 -1.34 -25.27
CA GLY A 204 5.30 -0.67 -26.53
C GLY A 204 5.09 0.84 -26.39
N GLU A 205 5.35 1.62 -27.45
CA GLU A 205 5.24 3.10 -27.43
C GLU A 205 3.87 3.65 -27.02
N LYS A 206 2.79 2.88 -27.25
CA LYS A 206 1.41 3.23 -26.89
C LYS A 206 0.87 2.40 -25.73
N GLU A 207 1.74 1.64 -25.08
CA GLU A 207 1.39 0.72 -24.01
C GLU A 207 1.80 1.31 -22.66
N ALA A 208 1.03 1.07 -21.61
CA ALA A 208 1.48 1.40 -20.26
C ALA A 208 2.46 0.32 -19.79
N TRP A 209 3.47 0.71 -19.00
CA TRP A 209 4.43 -0.26 -18.43
C TRP A 209 3.74 -1.32 -17.55
N THR A 210 2.58 -0.99 -16.96
CA THR A 210 1.77 -1.91 -16.16
C THR A 210 1.20 -3.07 -16.99
N ASP A 211 0.94 -2.88 -18.29
CA ASP A 211 0.51 -3.94 -19.21
C ASP A 211 1.62 -4.95 -19.48
N LYS A 212 2.86 -4.45 -19.69
CA LYS A 212 4.06 -5.28 -19.79
C LYS A 212 4.25 -6.10 -18.51
N PHE A 213 4.12 -5.47 -17.34
CA PHE A 213 4.17 -6.17 -16.05
C PHE A 213 3.09 -7.26 -15.95
N ARG A 214 1.84 -6.97 -16.35
CA ARG A 214 0.75 -7.96 -16.34
C ARG A 214 1.06 -9.19 -17.19
N ARG A 215 1.68 -9.01 -18.36
CA ARG A 215 2.12 -10.14 -19.22
C ARG A 215 3.21 -10.98 -18.53
N VAL A 216 4.26 -10.34 -18.02
CA VAL A 216 5.35 -11.02 -17.30
C VAL A 216 4.82 -11.81 -16.09
N MET A 217 3.91 -11.22 -15.31
CA MET A 217 3.30 -11.89 -14.17
C MET A 217 2.35 -13.00 -14.57
N SER A 218 1.56 -12.83 -15.62
CA SER A 218 0.66 -13.87 -16.14
C SER A 218 1.45 -15.09 -16.63
N ASP A 219 2.58 -14.88 -17.30
CA ASP A 219 3.46 -15.96 -17.72
C ASP A 219 4.09 -16.66 -16.51
N ARG A 220 4.57 -15.90 -15.51
CA ARG A 220 5.15 -16.47 -14.27
C ARG A 220 4.14 -17.30 -13.47
N LEU A 221 2.93 -16.77 -13.29
CA LEU A 221 1.85 -17.44 -12.55
C LEU A 221 1.33 -18.64 -13.35
N GLY A 222 1.09 -18.48 -14.66
CA GLY A 222 0.56 -19.51 -15.56
C GLY A 222 1.44 -20.75 -15.67
N ILE A 223 2.77 -20.61 -15.53
CA ILE A 223 3.67 -21.77 -15.52
C ILE A 223 3.74 -22.45 -14.13
N THR A 224 3.35 -21.73 -13.07
CA THR A 224 3.40 -22.25 -11.68
C THR A 224 2.09 -22.96 -11.30
N THR A 225 0.96 -22.58 -11.89
CA THR A 225 -0.39 -23.10 -11.60
C THR A 225 -0.74 -24.42 -12.30
N GLY A 226 0.14 -25.42 -12.22
CA GLY A 226 -0.26 -26.82 -12.49
C GLY A 226 -1.38 -27.30 -11.55
N GLU A 227 -1.48 -26.68 -10.37
CA GLU A 227 -2.62 -26.62 -9.46
C GLU A 227 -2.55 -25.22 -8.81
N GLN A 228 -3.68 -24.58 -8.48
CA GLN A 228 -3.72 -23.20 -8.00
C GLN A 228 -3.03 -23.03 -6.63
N ASP A 229 -1.72 -22.77 -6.61
CA ASP A 229 -1.02 -22.35 -5.39
C ASP A 229 -1.42 -20.90 -5.07
N ILE A 230 -2.27 -20.74 -4.05
CA ILE A 230 -2.83 -19.44 -3.60
C ILE A 230 -1.86 -18.65 -2.70
N ARG A 231 -0.62 -19.13 -2.49
CA ARG A 231 0.33 -18.56 -1.52
C ARG A 231 1.25 -17.51 -2.15
N PHE A 232 0.65 -16.50 -2.75
CA PHE A 232 1.36 -15.31 -3.21
C PHE A 232 0.60 -14.06 -2.81
N ASN A 233 1.31 -12.95 -2.72
CA ASN A 233 0.74 -11.63 -2.48
C ASN A 233 1.31 -10.66 -3.52
N LEU A 234 0.48 -9.76 -4.01
CA LEU A 234 0.91 -8.73 -4.95
C LEU A 234 0.42 -7.37 -4.47
N MET A 235 1.34 -6.43 -4.36
CA MET A 235 1.07 -5.06 -3.94
C MET A 235 1.57 -4.06 -4.97
N ALA A 236 0.87 -2.94 -5.12
CA ALA A 236 1.28 -1.78 -5.87
C ALA A 236 1.70 -0.66 -4.92
N VAL A 237 2.82 -0.01 -5.23
CA VAL A 237 3.22 1.26 -4.61
C VAL A 237 2.62 2.38 -5.46
N VAL A 238 1.74 3.20 -4.88
CA VAL A 238 0.95 4.20 -5.60
C VAL A 238 0.95 5.54 -4.85
N PRO A 239 0.60 6.67 -5.51
CA PRO A 239 0.40 7.93 -4.82
C PRO A 239 -0.71 7.83 -3.77
N ASP A 240 -0.62 8.60 -2.69
CA ASP A 240 -1.67 8.69 -1.67
C ASP A 240 -2.99 9.18 -2.32
N ARG A 241 -4.00 8.30 -2.32
CA ARG A 241 -5.29 8.55 -2.97
C ARG A 241 -6.01 9.73 -2.35
N ARG A 242 -5.83 9.96 -1.04
CA ARG A 242 -6.49 11.06 -0.31
C ARG A 242 -6.07 12.42 -0.85
N ILE A 243 -4.82 12.56 -1.29
CA ILE A 243 -4.31 13.81 -1.87
C ILE A 243 -5.03 14.10 -3.20
N ALA A 244 -5.10 13.11 -4.09
CA ALA A 244 -5.76 13.24 -5.39
C ALA A 244 -7.27 13.51 -5.23
N ILE A 245 -7.94 12.77 -4.34
CA ILE A 245 -9.37 12.96 -4.04
C ILE A 245 -9.62 14.35 -3.46
N THR A 246 -8.81 14.80 -2.49
CA THR A 246 -8.93 16.13 -1.88
C THR A 246 -8.74 17.24 -2.91
N HIS A 247 -7.78 17.09 -3.82
CA HIS A 247 -7.57 18.04 -4.91
C HIS A 247 -8.77 18.07 -5.87
N LYS A 248 -9.29 16.89 -6.28
CA LYS A 248 -10.51 16.79 -7.11
C LYS A 248 -11.70 17.49 -6.43
N LEU A 249 -11.86 17.28 -5.13
CA LEU A 249 -12.92 17.86 -4.32
C LEU A 249 -12.81 19.39 -4.28
N LYS A 250 -11.60 19.93 -4.07
CA LYS A 250 -11.33 21.38 -4.13
C LYS A 250 -11.70 21.98 -5.49
N MET A 251 -11.33 21.30 -6.58
CA MET A 251 -11.67 21.72 -7.94
C MET A 251 -13.18 21.72 -8.18
N LEU A 252 -13.87 20.65 -7.78
CA LEU A 252 -15.33 20.54 -7.92
C LEU A 252 -16.06 21.61 -7.12
N ARG A 253 -15.63 21.90 -5.88
CA ARG A 253 -16.21 22.98 -5.07
C ARG A 253 -15.97 24.36 -5.70
N THR A 254 -14.78 24.60 -6.25
CA THR A 254 -14.48 25.84 -6.96
C THR A 254 -15.38 26.01 -8.19
N ASN A 255 -15.53 24.95 -8.99
CA ASN A 255 -16.42 24.95 -10.15
C ASN A 255 -17.89 25.16 -9.74
N GLN A 256 -18.33 24.55 -8.63
CA GLN A 256 -19.66 24.76 -8.08
C GLN A 256 -19.88 26.25 -7.74
N THR A 257 -18.93 26.89 -7.05
CA THR A 257 -19.02 28.33 -6.72
C THR A 257 -19.12 29.20 -7.97
N ILE A 258 -18.31 28.91 -9.00
CA ILE A 258 -18.33 29.66 -10.28
C ILE A 258 -19.69 29.51 -10.96
N VAL A 259 -20.22 28.29 -11.08
CA VAL A 259 -21.51 28.00 -11.74
C VAL A 259 -22.67 28.61 -10.97
N SER A 260 -22.69 28.50 -9.64
CA SER A 260 -23.70 29.14 -8.79
C SER A 260 -23.68 30.67 -8.95
N ALA A 261 -22.51 31.30 -8.93
CA ALA A 261 -22.38 32.74 -9.12
C ALA A 261 -22.85 33.20 -10.51
N ALA A 262 -22.55 32.43 -11.57
CA ALA A 262 -23.01 32.70 -12.93
C ALA A 262 -24.54 32.59 -13.04
N LEU A 263 -25.13 31.54 -12.46
CA LEU A 263 -26.57 31.34 -12.43
C LEU A 263 -27.29 32.46 -11.68
N GLU A 264 -26.78 32.89 -10.53
CA GLU A 264 -27.33 34.03 -9.79
C GLU A 264 -27.29 35.32 -10.59
N LYS A 265 -26.19 35.57 -11.31
CA LYS A 265 -26.03 36.77 -12.13
C LYS A 265 -27.07 36.79 -13.26
N LEU A 266 -27.32 35.66 -13.90
CA LEU A 266 -28.33 35.53 -14.96
C LEU A 266 -29.75 35.70 -14.43
N LEU A 267 -30.07 35.09 -13.28
CA LEU A 267 -31.37 35.27 -12.63
C LEU A 267 -31.60 36.72 -12.17
N LYS A 268 -30.54 37.43 -11.73
CA LYS A 268 -30.60 38.85 -11.37
C LYS A 268 -30.77 39.75 -12.59
N SER A 269 -30.19 39.42 -13.75
CA SER A 269 -30.41 40.19 -14.99
C SER A 269 -31.82 40.00 -15.54
N GLU A 270 -32.36 38.78 -15.55
CA GLU A 270 -33.75 38.52 -15.99
C GLU A 270 -34.79 39.23 -15.11
N LYS A 271 -34.56 39.30 -13.79
CA LYS A 271 -35.40 40.06 -12.86
C LYS A 271 -35.35 41.57 -13.11
N ARG A 272 -34.20 42.13 -13.54
CA ARG A 272 -34.08 43.55 -13.89
C ARG A 272 -34.75 43.87 -15.22
N GLU A 273 -34.63 43.00 -16.21
CA GLU A 273 -35.32 43.16 -17.50
C GLU A 273 -36.84 43.10 -17.32
N SER A 274 -37.37 42.09 -16.62
CA SER A 274 -38.82 41.99 -16.34
C SER A 274 -39.39 43.14 -15.51
N ALA A 275 -38.63 43.70 -14.58
CA ALA A 275 -39.01 44.91 -13.83
C ALA A 275 -39.01 46.18 -14.70
N SER A 276 -38.14 46.26 -15.71
CA SER A 276 -38.13 47.39 -16.65
C SER A 276 -39.27 47.32 -17.67
N THR A 277 -39.61 46.12 -18.15
CA THR A 277 -40.71 45.90 -19.12
C THR A 277 -42.09 46.12 -18.50
N SER A 278 -42.28 45.71 -17.24
CA SER A 278 -43.53 45.97 -16.51
C SER A 278 -43.74 47.47 -16.21
N ARG A 279 -42.65 48.23 -15.99
CA ARG A 279 -42.71 49.69 -15.81
C ARG A 279 -42.98 50.43 -17.11
N ALA A 280 -42.51 49.90 -18.25
CA ALA A 280 -42.82 50.42 -19.59
C ALA A 280 -44.27 50.09 -20.04
N GLN A 281 -44.80 48.91 -19.70
CA GLN A 281 -46.19 48.53 -19.99
C GLN A 281 -47.22 49.23 -19.09
N ALA A 282 -46.87 49.60 -17.85
CA ALA A 282 -47.73 50.42 -16.99
C ALA A 282 -47.84 51.89 -17.46
N ALA A 283 -46.94 52.36 -18.33
CA ALA A 283 -46.96 53.70 -18.92
C ALA A 283 -47.71 53.78 -20.25
N ALA A 284 -48.09 52.65 -20.87
CA ALA A 284 -48.84 52.58 -22.13
C ALA A 284 -50.19 51.89 -21.91
N GLY A 285 -51.22 52.66 -21.57
CA GLY A 285 -52.57 52.15 -21.29
C GLY A 285 -53.38 51.76 -22.54
N LYS A 286 -54.38 50.88 -22.30
CA LYS A 286 -55.64 50.64 -23.05
C LYS A 286 -55.57 50.62 -24.60
N GLU A 287 -55.74 49.44 -25.21
CA GLU A 287 -56.97 49.05 -25.93
C GLU A 287 -56.87 47.67 -26.62
N THR A 288 -57.99 46.94 -26.53
CA THR A 288 -58.50 45.81 -27.35
C THR A 288 -57.64 44.56 -27.60
N GLY A 289 -58.23 43.40 -27.25
CA GLY A 289 -57.56 42.11 -27.22
C GLY A 289 -57.49 41.36 -28.55
N ILE A 290 -56.73 40.26 -28.50
CA ILE A 290 -56.91 39.00 -29.24
C ILE A 290 -56.18 37.94 -28.41
N VAL A 291 -56.89 36.84 -28.11
CA VAL A 291 -56.36 35.66 -27.42
C VAL A 291 -55.62 34.79 -28.44
N VAL A 292 -54.31 34.61 -28.26
CA VAL A 292 -53.55 33.52 -28.89
C VAL A 292 -52.95 32.66 -27.78
N LYS A 293 -53.39 31.40 -27.72
CA LYS A 293 -52.84 30.36 -26.85
C LYS A 293 -51.40 30.07 -27.29
N LYS A 294 -50.44 30.23 -26.38
CA LYS A 294 -49.08 29.66 -26.48
C LYS A 294 -48.87 28.72 -25.28
N GLU A 295 -48.35 27.53 -25.57
CA GLU A 295 -48.07 26.44 -24.62
C GLU A 295 -47.16 26.85 -23.45
N PRO A 296 -47.18 26.13 -22.31
CA PRO A 296 -46.61 26.62 -21.07
C PRO A 296 -45.09 26.43 -21.02
N GLU A 297 -44.33 27.51 -21.24
CA GLU A 297 -42.96 27.59 -20.74
C GLU A 297 -42.98 27.69 -19.20
N SER A 298 -42.18 26.85 -18.55
CA SER A 298 -42.00 26.84 -17.08
C SER A 298 -41.59 28.23 -16.57
N SER A 299 -42.41 28.84 -15.72
CA SER A 299 -42.25 30.22 -15.27
C SER A 299 -40.94 30.47 -14.48
N PRO A 300 -40.35 31.68 -14.55
CA PRO A 300 -39.14 32.07 -13.80
C PRO A 300 -39.26 31.89 -12.28
N VAL A 301 -40.49 31.90 -11.77
CA VAL A 301 -40.84 31.68 -10.36
C VAL A 301 -40.54 30.23 -9.94
N LYS A 302 -40.76 29.24 -10.82
CA LYS A 302 -40.42 27.82 -10.55
C LYS A 302 -38.90 27.58 -10.50
N LEU A 303 -38.15 28.15 -11.44
CA LEU A 303 -36.68 28.03 -11.49
C LEU A 303 -36.01 28.73 -10.30
N SER A 304 -36.52 29.90 -9.90
CA SER A 304 -36.08 30.59 -8.68
C SER A 304 -36.43 29.79 -7.42
N SER A 305 -37.59 29.12 -7.38
CA SER A 305 -38.00 28.25 -6.27
C SER A 305 -37.10 27.03 -6.15
N GLU A 306 -36.83 26.32 -7.24
CA GLU A 306 -35.93 25.15 -7.25
C GLU A 306 -34.49 25.53 -6.86
N TYR A 307 -34.01 26.70 -7.29
CA TYR A 307 -32.68 27.20 -6.88
C TYR A 307 -32.65 27.60 -5.39
N SER A 308 -33.69 28.27 -4.90
CA SER A 308 -33.81 28.62 -3.47
C SER A 308 -33.96 27.40 -2.57
N GLU A 309 -34.65 26.35 -3.02
CA GLU A 309 -34.80 25.08 -2.31
C GLU A 309 -33.47 24.31 -2.25
N LEU A 310 -32.69 24.32 -3.34
CA LEU A 310 -31.32 23.79 -3.35
C LEU A 310 -30.37 24.54 -2.41
N LEU A 311 -30.49 25.88 -2.31
CA LEU A 311 -29.72 26.68 -1.37
C LEU A 311 -30.14 26.45 0.09
N ALA A 312 -31.45 26.32 0.36
CA ALA A 312 -31.98 26.07 1.71
C ALA A 312 -31.54 24.70 2.27
N ILE A 313 -31.53 23.66 1.44
CA ILE A 313 -31.01 22.32 1.80
C ILE A 313 -29.50 22.39 2.15
N LYS A 314 -28.78 23.36 1.62
CA LYS A 314 -27.35 23.61 1.88
C LYS A 314 -27.10 24.30 3.22
N GLU A 315 -27.97 25.24 3.60
CA GLU A 315 -27.91 25.95 4.88
C GLU A 315 -28.29 25.04 6.07
N GLU A 316 -29.25 24.12 5.90
CA GLU A 316 -29.61 23.14 6.94
C GLU A 316 -28.49 22.13 7.20
N LYS A 317 -27.79 21.66 6.17
CA LYS A 317 -26.68 20.70 6.32
C LYS A 317 -25.38 21.30 6.86
N GLN A 318 -25.19 22.62 6.77
CA GLN A 318 -24.06 23.30 7.42
C GLN A 318 -24.29 23.50 8.93
N GLN A 319 -25.52 23.40 9.42
CA GLN A 319 -25.83 23.52 10.85
C GLN A 319 -25.80 22.20 11.63
N GLU A 320 -25.83 21.03 10.96
CA GLU A 320 -25.73 19.72 11.62
C GLU A 320 -24.29 19.29 11.99
N PHE A 321 -23.26 20.04 11.58
CA PHE A 321 -21.88 19.81 12.02
C PHE A 321 -21.55 20.65 13.27
N GLN A 322 -22.23 20.36 14.38
CA GLN A 322 -21.71 20.66 15.72
C GLN A 322 -21.10 19.39 16.31
N PRO A 323 -19.80 19.35 16.62
CA PRO A 323 -19.23 18.21 17.31
C PRO A 323 -19.67 18.26 18.78
N SER A 324 -20.47 17.29 19.20
CA SER A 324 -20.59 16.93 20.61
C SER A 324 -19.25 16.32 21.07
N SER A 325 -18.50 17.16 21.80
CA SER A 325 -17.23 16.98 22.56
C SER A 325 -16.86 15.58 23.12
N PRO A 326 -15.60 15.37 23.61
CA PRO A 326 -14.31 15.92 23.17
C PRO A 326 -13.21 14.85 23.00
N SER A 327 -12.38 14.95 21.96
CA SER A 327 -10.99 14.45 22.02
C SER A 327 -10.08 15.36 21.20
N VAL A 328 -9.38 16.21 21.94
CA VAL A 328 -8.43 17.21 21.47
C VAL A 328 -7.12 16.51 21.12
N SER A 329 -6.70 16.54 19.84
CA SER A 329 -5.27 16.61 19.43
C SER A 329 -5.02 16.61 17.91
N VAL A 330 -5.91 16.06 17.07
CA VAL A 330 -5.53 15.75 15.67
C VAL A 330 -5.62 16.95 14.70
N ALA A 331 -6.42 17.98 15.00
CA ALA A 331 -6.60 19.11 14.09
C ALA A 331 -5.42 20.10 14.05
N LYS A 332 -4.50 20.07 15.03
CA LYS A 332 -3.37 21.03 15.10
C LYS A 332 -2.20 20.66 14.20
N ASP A 333 -2.05 19.39 13.82
CA ASP A 333 -0.88 18.93 13.07
C ASP A 333 -1.00 19.16 11.55
N LEU A 334 -2.23 19.32 11.03
CA LEU A 334 -2.44 19.60 9.59
C LEU A 334 -2.40 21.10 9.28
N GLU A 335 -2.77 21.97 10.22
CA GLU A 335 -2.67 23.43 10.07
C GLU A 335 -1.24 23.96 10.30
N SER A 336 -0.42 23.26 11.10
CA SER A 336 0.99 23.64 11.33
C SER A 336 1.87 23.44 10.09
N PHE A 337 1.50 22.50 9.20
CA PHE A 337 2.23 22.23 7.95
C PHE A 337 2.06 23.32 6.90
N VAL A 338 0.97 24.10 6.97
CA VAL A 338 0.67 25.18 6.02
C VAL A 338 1.24 26.53 6.48
N SER A 339 1.54 26.69 7.77
CA SER A 339 1.96 27.99 8.35
C SER A 339 3.47 28.29 8.29
N MET A 340 4.35 27.35 7.93
CA MET A 340 5.81 27.62 7.89
C MET A 340 6.33 28.29 6.60
N ASN A 341 5.47 28.63 5.63
CA ASN A 341 5.91 29.26 4.37
C ASN A 341 5.64 30.76 4.25
N ASN A 342 5.36 31.46 5.35
CA ASN A 342 5.27 32.92 5.34
C ASN A 342 6.02 33.54 6.52
N SER A 343 7.31 33.81 6.34
CA SER A 343 7.94 34.94 7.01
C SER A 343 9.00 35.52 6.10
N SER A 344 8.78 36.76 5.67
CA SER A 344 9.76 37.59 4.98
C SER A 344 10.66 38.26 6.02
N ASP A 345 11.97 38.24 5.80
CA ASP A 345 12.86 39.24 6.39
C ASP A 345 13.97 39.61 5.39
N SER A 346 14.45 40.84 5.52
CA SER A 346 14.88 41.73 4.44
C SER A 346 16.40 41.76 4.17
N VAL A 347 16.79 41.91 2.87
CA VAL A 347 17.93 42.71 2.31
C VAL A 347 19.37 42.19 2.61
N GLU A 348 20.26 41.90 1.63
CA GLU A 348 21.06 42.84 0.82
C GLU A 348 21.49 42.29 -0.56
N ILE A 349 21.52 43.19 -1.55
CA ILE A 349 21.93 42.99 -2.95
C ILE A 349 23.33 43.55 -3.15
N ILE A 350 24.21 42.79 -3.82
CA ILE A 350 25.38 43.32 -4.55
C ILE A 350 25.45 42.66 -5.93
N GLY A 351 25.53 43.49 -6.99
CA GLY A 351 26.30 43.19 -8.19
C GLY A 351 25.54 42.79 -9.46
N GLU A 352 25.10 43.79 -10.22
CA GLU A 352 24.54 43.70 -11.58
C GLU A 352 25.49 43.07 -12.61
N SER A 353 24.93 42.35 -13.60
CA SER A 353 25.29 42.46 -15.04
C SER A 353 24.30 41.70 -15.95
N GLN A 354 23.34 42.46 -16.47
CA GLN A 354 22.64 42.36 -17.78
C GLN A 354 22.30 41.00 -18.42
N ILE A 355 21.00 40.66 -18.45
CA ILE A 355 20.32 40.09 -19.64
C ILE A 355 18.96 40.80 -19.80
N LYS A 356 18.72 41.37 -20.99
CA LYS A 356 17.56 42.18 -21.34
C LYS A 356 16.25 41.36 -21.30
N GLN A 357 15.22 41.98 -20.73
CA GLN A 357 13.83 41.54 -20.79
C GLN A 357 13.25 41.80 -22.19
N GLU A 358 12.62 40.78 -22.76
CA GLU A 358 11.53 40.92 -23.71
C GLU A 358 10.37 40.13 -23.10
N GLN A 359 9.37 40.85 -22.56
CA GLN A 359 8.15 40.28 -22.00
C GLN A 359 7.14 40.09 -23.14
N ASP A 360 6.94 38.85 -23.56
CA ASP A 360 5.74 38.48 -24.31
C ASP A 360 4.56 38.31 -23.33
N PRO A 361 3.39 38.92 -23.59
CA PRO A 361 2.18 38.68 -22.80
C PRO A 361 1.67 37.23 -23.00
N PRO A 362 0.94 36.66 -22.03
CA PRO A 362 0.40 35.31 -22.14
C PRO A 362 -0.53 35.19 -23.36
N PRO A 363 -0.52 34.04 -24.07
CA PRO A 363 -1.24 33.89 -25.32
C PRO A 363 -2.75 34.05 -25.07
N SER A 364 -3.36 34.95 -25.83
CA SER A 364 -4.80 35.10 -25.94
C SER A 364 -5.44 33.76 -26.35
N PRO A 365 -6.64 33.44 -25.83
CA PRO A 365 -7.32 32.19 -26.17
C PRO A 365 -7.61 32.15 -27.68
N PRO A 366 -7.53 30.96 -28.32
CA PRO A 366 -7.73 30.85 -29.76
C PRO A 366 -9.14 31.32 -30.13
N SER A 367 -9.18 32.32 -31.01
CA SER A 367 -10.40 32.91 -31.57
C SER A 367 -11.03 31.96 -32.59
N SER A 368 -11.61 30.86 -32.12
CA SER A 368 -12.47 30.00 -32.93
C SER A 368 -13.27 29.04 -32.05
N PHE A 369 -14.16 29.59 -31.24
CA PHE A 369 -15.34 28.89 -30.72
C PHE A 369 -16.58 29.79 -30.90
N MET A 370 -16.86 30.18 -32.15
CA MET A 370 -18.17 30.73 -32.51
C MET A 370 -19.18 29.59 -32.61
N GLY A 371 -19.64 29.17 -31.44
CA GLY A 371 -20.88 28.42 -31.23
C GLY A 371 -21.55 29.05 -30.01
N ALA A 372 -22.09 30.26 -30.19
CA ALA A 372 -22.78 31.00 -29.13
C ALA A 372 -24.12 30.32 -28.79
N GLY A 373 -24.05 29.25 -27.99
CA GLY A 373 -25.15 28.86 -27.12
C GLY A 373 -24.99 29.64 -25.83
N THR A 374 -25.79 30.70 -25.64
CA THR A 374 -25.98 31.27 -24.31
C THR A 374 -26.49 30.14 -23.41
N PHE A 375 -25.72 29.73 -22.40
CA PHE A 375 -26.18 28.69 -21.46
C PHE A 375 -27.54 29.10 -20.91
N SER A 376 -28.55 28.23 -21.07
CA SER A 376 -29.85 28.46 -20.46
C SER A 376 -29.71 28.37 -18.94
N PRO A 377 -30.48 29.13 -18.15
CA PRO A 377 -30.57 28.92 -16.70
C PRO A 377 -30.87 27.46 -16.32
N LYS A 378 -31.61 26.72 -17.18
CA LYS A 378 -31.86 25.29 -17.01
C LYS A 378 -30.60 24.43 -17.16
N ASP A 379 -29.72 24.77 -18.09
CA ASP A 379 -28.48 24.04 -18.34
C ASP A 379 -27.50 24.24 -17.17
N LEU A 380 -27.43 25.46 -16.63
CA LEU A 380 -26.62 25.77 -15.45
C LEU A 380 -27.15 25.10 -14.18
N LEU A 381 -28.48 25.02 -14.01
CA LEU A 381 -29.09 24.25 -12.92
C LEU A 381 -28.78 22.76 -13.04
N SER A 382 -28.85 22.19 -14.25
CA SER A 382 -28.49 20.79 -14.47
C SER A 382 -27.00 20.54 -14.18
N LEU A 383 -26.13 21.45 -14.62
CA LEU A 383 -24.69 21.37 -14.32
C LEU A 383 -24.42 21.46 -12.81
N LEU A 384 -25.14 22.32 -12.09
CA LEU A 384 -25.00 22.46 -10.65
C LEU A 384 -25.41 21.17 -9.92
N LYS A 385 -26.54 20.56 -10.31
CA LYS A 385 -26.98 19.25 -9.77
C LYS A 385 -25.94 18.16 -10.02
N ASN A 386 -25.36 18.11 -11.22
CA ASN A 386 -24.30 17.16 -11.55
C ASN A 386 -23.05 17.38 -10.67
N LEU A 387 -22.60 18.64 -10.52
CA LEU A 387 -21.48 18.98 -9.64
C LEU A 387 -21.74 18.60 -8.18
N GLU A 388 -22.96 18.81 -7.67
CA GLU A 388 -23.34 18.39 -6.32
C GLU A 388 -23.28 16.88 -6.14
N SER A 389 -23.75 16.12 -7.13
CA SER A 389 -23.66 14.66 -7.09
C SER A 389 -22.21 14.17 -7.11
N GLU A 390 -21.35 14.75 -7.96
CA GLU A 390 -19.92 14.44 -8.03
C GLU A 390 -19.18 14.82 -6.74
N ILE A 391 -19.51 15.95 -6.12
CA ILE A 391 -18.96 16.36 -4.82
C ILE A 391 -19.32 15.33 -3.77
N LYS A 392 -20.59 14.92 -3.68
CA LYS A 392 -21.04 13.92 -2.70
C LYS A 392 -20.33 12.58 -2.87
N ILE A 393 -20.18 12.11 -4.10
CA ILE A 393 -19.46 10.86 -4.40
C ILE A 393 -17.98 11.00 -4.00
N THR A 394 -17.35 12.12 -4.36
CA THR A 394 -15.93 12.36 -4.07
C THR A 394 -15.69 12.51 -2.55
N GLU A 395 -16.63 13.11 -1.81
CA GLU A 395 -16.62 13.18 -0.35
C GLU A 395 -16.72 11.79 0.28
N GLN A 396 -17.59 10.92 -0.23
CA GLN A 396 -17.68 9.54 0.24
C GLN A 396 -16.37 8.79 0.00
N HIS A 397 -15.77 8.89 -1.19
CA HIS A 397 -14.49 8.25 -1.48
C HIS A 397 -13.36 8.74 -0.55
N LEU A 398 -13.38 10.03 -0.17
CA LEU A 398 -12.42 10.57 0.80
C LEU A 398 -12.66 10.00 2.21
N CYS A 399 -13.92 9.84 2.61
CA CYS A 399 -14.29 9.21 3.88
C CYS A 399 -13.78 7.76 3.93
N ASP A 400 -14.04 6.99 2.87
CA ASP A 400 -13.65 5.58 2.78
C ASP A 400 -12.11 5.40 2.87
N GLU A 401 -11.33 6.23 2.17
CA GLU A 401 -9.86 6.17 2.26
C GLU A 401 -9.32 6.64 3.62
N ASN A 402 -10.00 7.57 4.30
CA ASN A 402 -9.64 7.97 5.67
C ASN A 402 -9.95 6.87 6.68
N GLU A 403 -11.13 6.25 6.61
CA GLU A 403 -11.50 5.12 7.47
C GLU A 403 -10.56 3.93 7.27
N LYS A 404 -10.18 3.64 6.02
CA LYS A 404 -9.17 2.64 5.69
C LYS A 404 -7.82 2.96 6.34
N ARG A 405 -7.39 4.23 6.32
CA ARG A 405 -6.13 4.63 6.98
C ARG A 405 -6.20 4.46 8.50
N GLU A 406 -7.32 4.82 9.13
CA GLU A 406 -7.51 4.61 10.57
C GLU A 406 -7.55 3.12 10.92
N ARG A 407 -8.17 2.31 10.08
CA ARG A 407 -8.14 0.84 10.22
C ARG A 407 -6.71 0.30 10.17
N PHE A 408 -5.87 0.79 9.26
CA PHE A 408 -4.45 0.37 9.21
C PHE A 408 -3.73 0.66 10.52
N LYS A 409 -3.92 1.83 11.13
CA LYS A 409 -3.33 2.17 12.43
C LYS A 409 -3.82 1.26 13.55
N LEU A 410 -5.13 0.98 13.59
CA LEU A 410 -5.71 0.07 14.59
C LEU A 410 -5.20 -1.37 14.42
N ASP A 411 -5.13 -1.87 13.19
CA ASP A 411 -4.66 -3.21 12.88
C ASP A 411 -3.17 -3.33 13.23
N ASP A 412 -2.35 -2.31 12.97
CA ASP A 412 -0.94 -2.27 13.38
C ASP A 412 -0.76 -2.25 14.91
N CYS A 413 -1.55 -1.44 15.61
CA CYS A 413 -1.54 -1.42 17.08
C CYS A 413 -1.89 -2.78 17.67
N ARG A 414 -2.87 -3.49 17.10
CA ARG A 414 -3.23 -4.85 17.53
C ARG A 414 -2.12 -5.85 17.22
N ARG A 415 -1.57 -5.80 16.01
CA ARG A 415 -0.53 -6.72 15.53
C ARG A 415 0.75 -6.64 16.36
N THR A 416 1.15 -5.44 16.77
CA THR A 416 2.39 -5.19 17.52
C THR A 416 2.22 -5.36 19.04
N HIS A 417 0.98 -5.44 19.54
CA HIS A 417 0.70 -5.55 20.97
C HIS A 417 1.04 -6.94 21.56
N ASN A 418 1.66 -6.96 22.75
CA ASN A 418 1.90 -8.20 23.48
C ASN A 418 0.70 -8.56 24.37
N TYR A 419 -0.11 -9.50 23.92
CA TYR A 419 -1.29 -9.97 24.64
C TYR A 419 -1.01 -10.91 25.83
N ASP A 420 0.24 -11.31 26.08
CA ASP A 420 0.55 -12.31 27.13
C ASP A 420 0.01 -11.89 28.51
N GLU A 421 0.21 -10.62 28.92
CA GLU A 421 -0.26 -10.09 30.22
C GLU A 421 -1.80 -10.04 30.29
N PHE A 422 -2.43 -9.59 29.21
CA PHE A 422 -3.89 -9.56 29.10
C PHE A 422 -4.47 -10.98 29.23
N ILE A 423 -3.92 -11.94 28.49
CA ILE A 423 -4.37 -13.34 28.51
C ILE A 423 -4.19 -13.95 29.90
N CYS A 424 -3.02 -13.77 30.53
CA CYS A 424 -2.76 -14.29 31.88
C CYS A 424 -3.73 -13.72 32.92
N THR A 425 -4.00 -12.42 32.86
CA THR A 425 -4.94 -11.74 33.76
C THR A 425 -6.37 -12.20 33.52
N PHE A 426 -6.79 -12.27 32.26
CA PHE A 426 -8.12 -12.74 31.87
C PHE A 426 -8.38 -14.17 32.34
N LEU A 427 -7.44 -15.09 32.13
CA LEU A 427 -7.55 -16.48 32.59
C LEU A 427 -7.60 -16.56 34.13
N SER A 428 -6.84 -15.71 34.82
CA SER A 428 -6.82 -15.65 36.28
C SER A 428 -8.16 -15.13 36.83
N MET A 429 -8.78 -14.14 36.18
CA MET A 429 -10.11 -13.64 36.52
C MET A 429 -11.20 -14.70 36.30
N LEU A 430 -11.16 -15.42 35.17
CA LEU A 430 -12.10 -16.51 34.89
C LEU A 430 -11.96 -17.66 35.90
N ALA A 431 -10.74 -17.98 36.31
CA ALA A 431 -10.48 -18.98 37.34
C ALA A 431 -11.06 -18.55 38.70
N HIS A 432 -10.85 -17.28 39.09
CA HIS A 432 -11.38 -16.73 40.33
C HIS A 432 -12.91 -16.69 40.37
N GLN A 433 -13.55 -16.45 39.22
CA GLN A 433 -15.02 -16.51 39.08
C GLN A 433 -15.58 -17.94 39.03
N GLY A 434 -14.71 -18.97 38.96
CA GLY A 434 -15.12 -20.37 38.91
C GLY A 434 -15.67 -20.85 37.56
N VAL A 435 -15.72 -19.99 36.54
CA VAL A 435 -16.29 -20.30 35.21
C VAL A 435 -15.28 -20.92 34.24
N LEU A 436 -13.97 -20.80 34.52
CA LEU A 436 -12.92 -21.26 33.60
C LEU A 436 -13.01 -22.75 33.27
N ALA A 437 -13.24 -23.60 34.28
CA ALA A 437 -13.28 -25.06 34.08
C ALA A 437 -14.46 -25.50 33.21
N GLU A 438 -15.59 -24.81 33.31
CA GLU A 438 -16.77 -25.07 32.48
C GLU A 438 -16.51 -24.68 31.03
N LEU A 439 -15.98 -23.48 30.79
CA LEU A 439 -15.65 -22.99 29.44
C LEU A 439 -14.63 -23.89 28.73
N VAL A 440 -13.57 -24.29 29.43
CA VAL A 440 -12.57 -25.22 28.90
C VAL A 440 -13.20 -26.58 28.57
N SER A 441 -14.11 -27.06 29.40
CA SER A 441 -14.81 -28.33 29.15
C SER A 441 -15.72 -28.24 27.91
N GLN A 442 -16.42 -27.12 27.72
CA GLN A 442 -17.25 -26.87 26.54
C GLN A 442 -16.42 -26.87 25.25
N ASP A 443 -15.27 -26.19 25.24
CA ASP A 443 -14.38 -26.13 24.06
C ASP A 443 -13.75 -27.49 23.72
N LEU A 444 -13.37 -28.27 24.75
CA LEU A 444 -12.86 -29.63 24.56
C LEU A 444 -13.93 -30.59 23.99
N ILE A 445 -15.20 -30.34 24.28
CA ILE A 445 -16.34 -31.10 23.71
C ILE A 445 -16.67 -30.62 22.30
N ALA A 446 -16.63 -29.32 22.03
CA ALA A 446 -16.88 -28.73 20.72
C ALA A 446 -15.88 -29.25 19.67
N ASN A 447 -14.59 -29.36 20.04
CA ASN A 447 -13.54 -29.92 19.18
C ASN A 447 -13.59 -31.45 19.02
N ARG A 448 -14.50 -32.16 19.71
CA ARG A 448 -14.73 -33.61 19.56
C ARG A 448 -15.90 -33.97 18.64
N LYS A 449 -16.64 -32.99 18.10
CA LYS A 449 -17.69 -33.28 17.10
C LYS A 449 -17.02 -33.66 15.77
N PRO A 450 -17.28 -34.86 15.21
CA PRO A 450 -16.84 -35.19 13.85
C PRO A 450 -17.58 -34.28 12.87
N SER A 451 -16.85 -33.70 11.91
CA SER A 451 -17.46 -33.10 10.71
C SER A 451 -18.25 -34.20 9.98
N LEU A 452 -19.58 -34.17 10.11
CA LEU A 452 -20.46 -35.05 9.35
C LEU A 452 -20.60 -34.49 7.93
N GLY A 453 -19.87 -35.12 7.00
CA GLY A 453 -20.06 -34.92 5.56
C GLY A 453 -18.91 -35.52 4.74
N GLY A 454 -19.02 -36.79 4.34
CA GLY A 454 -18.18 -37.33 3.27
C GLY A 454 -17.76 -38.80 3.37
N VAL A 455 -18.70 -39.71 3.09
CA VAL A 455 -18.53 -41.01 2.40
C VAL A 455 -17.64 -42.11 3.04
N GLN A 456 -18.29 -43.24 3.28
CA GLN A 456 -17.75 -44.53 3.68
C GLN A 456 -16.83 -45.13 2.59
N ASN A 457 -15.64 -45.60 2.97
CA ASN A 457 -15.21 -47.00 2.81
C ASN A 457 -13.69 -47.17 3.02
N SER A 458 -13.30 -47.90 4.07
CA SER A 458 -12.61 -49.19 3.95
C SER A 458 -12.03 -49.60 5.30
N ALA A 459 -12.35 -50.83 5.70
CA ALA A 459 -11.91 -51.46 6.92
C ALA A 459 -10.39 -51.74 6.88
N SER A 460 -9.70 -51.48 7.99
CA SER A 460 -8.38 -52.07 8.28
C SER A 460 -8.21 -52.25 9.78
N ARG A 461 -8.33 -53.51 10.19
CA ARG A 461 -8.10 -54.11 11.51
C ARG A 461 -7.00 -53.44 12.35
N ALA A 462 -7.38 -53.03 13.56
CA ALA A 462 -6.46 -52.76 14.67
C ALA A 462 -5.94 -54.08 15.26
N ILE A 463 -4.62 -54.23 15.35
CA ILE A 463 -3.95 -55.27 16.13
C ILE A 463 -3.75 -54.70 17.55
N SER A 464 -4.51 -55.23 18.51
CA SER A 464 -4.27 -55.02 19.93
C SER A 464 -3.06 -55.85 20.37
N ARG A 465 -2.03 -55.21 20.94
CA ARG A 465 -1.00 -55.90 21.72
C ARG A 465 -1.24 -55.59 23.19
N SER A 466 -1.76 -56.59 23.88
CA SER A 466 -1.93 -56.64 25.33
C SER A 466 -0.58 -56.86 26.02
N TYR A 467 -0.31 -56.02 27.02
CA TYR A 467 0.79 -56.22 27.98
C TYR A 467 0.40 -57.35 28.96
N LYS A 468 1.20 -58.42 29.02
CA LYS A 468 1.18 -59.38 30.13
C LYS A 468 2.51 -59.34 30.87
N LYS A 469 2.39 -59.02 32.16
CA LYS A 469 3.42 -59.00 33.21
C LYS A 469 3.63 -60.44 33.68
N ASN A 470 4.88 -60.90 33.78
CA ASN A 470 5.25 -62.04 34.62
C ASN A 470 6.66 -61.82 35.18
N ALA A 471 6.77 -62.00 36.49
CA ALA A 471 8.00 -61.96 37.27
C ALA A 471 8.56 -63.38 37.46
N ALA A 472 9.89 -63.53 37.52
CA ALA A 472 10.59 -64.38 38.50
C ALA A 472 12.12 -64.48 38.21
N THR A 473 12.90 -63.98 39.18
CA THR A 473 14.08 -64.58 39.85
C THR A 473 15.37 -65.03 39.12
N ASN A 474 16.47 -64.44 39.62
CA ASN A 474 17.76 -65.01 40.03
C ASN A 474 18.83 -65.50 39.01
N GLY A 475 20.05 -64.95 39.16
CA GLY A 475 21.24 -65.79 39.36
C GLY A 475 22.44 -65.63 38.41
N SER A 476 23.48 -64.92 38.86
CA SER A 476 24.93 -65.17 38.72
C SER A 476 25.64 -65.29 37.34
N SER A 477 26.63 -64.41 37.16
CA SER A 477 27.89 -64.47 36.35
C SER A 477 28.66 -65.81 36.48
N PRO A 478 29.72 -66.18 35.68
CA PRO A 478 30.78 -65.29 35.13
C PRO A 478 31.56 -65.68 33.82
N LYS A 479 32.32 -64.69 33.30
CA LYS A 479 33.70 -64.70 32.74
C LYS A 479 34.13 -65.44 31.41
N THR A 480 34.50 -64.59 30.41
CA THR A 480 35.79 -64.51 29.64
C THR A 480 36.15 -65.57 28.53
N PRO A 481 37.24 -65.43 27.73
CA PRO A 481 37.22 -64.78 26.40
C PRO A 481 37.94 -65.55 25.25
N GLY A 482 37.52 -65.35 24.00
CA GLY A 482 38.17 -65.94 22.81
C GLY A 482 39.15 -64.98 22.11
N ALA A 483 40.41 -65.37 22.01
CA ALA A 483 41.54 -64.58 21.56
C ALA A 483 41.81 -64.64 20.03
N LYS A 484 42.42 -63.54 19.53
CA LYS A 484 43.48 -63.44 18.50
C LYS A 484 43.26 -64.10 17.12
N ARG A 485 43.40 -63.29 16.05
CA ARG A 485 44.62 -63.31 15.19
C ARG A 485 44.69 -62.13 14.21
N ARG A 486 45.90 -61.56 14.17
CA ARG A 486 46.43 -60.53 13.25
C ARG A 486 46.68 -61.10 11.85
N ARG A 487 46.57 -60.24 10.83
CA ARG A 487 47.42 -60.04 9.63
C ARG A 487 46.57 -59.23 8.63
N GLY A 488 47.02 -58.22 7.89
CA GLY A 488 48.33 -57.65 7.65
C GLY A 488 48.13 -56.46 6.72
N ARG A 489 48.97 -55.44 6.94
CA ARG A 489 49.07 -54.15 6.27
C ARG A 489 49.61 -54.29 4.84
N ALA A 490 49.01 -53.62 3.86
CA ALA A 490 49.67 -53.30 2.58
C ALA A 490 49.70 -51.78 2.39
N LYS A 491 50.90 -51.27 2.13
CA LYS A 491 51.24 -49.85 1.96
C LYS A 491 50.91 -49.38 0.53
N CYS A 492 50.31 -48.19 0.47
CA CYS A 492 50.63 -47.06 -0.41
C CYS A 492 51.60 -47.28 -1.60
N ARG A 493 51.19 -46.86 -2.80
CA ARG A 493 52.07 -46.07 -3.68
C ARG A 493 51.27 -45.15 -4.61
N LYS A 494 51.76 -43.92 -4.71
CA LYS A 494 51.22 -42.74 -5.40
C LYS A 494 51.91 -42.57 -6.75
N ARG A 495 51.22 -41.90 -7.69
CA ARG A 495 51.68 -41.19 -8.90
C ARG A 495 52.08 -42.04 -10.13
N LYS A 496 51.39 -41.83 -11.24
CA LYS A 496 51.63 -40.69 -12.14
C LYS A 496 50.32 -40.18 -12.70
#